data_AF-A0A4R4WD50-F1
#
_entry.id   AF-A0A4R4WD50-F1
#
_cell.length_a   1.000
_cell.length_b   1.000
_cell.length_c   1.000
_cell.angle_alpha   90.00
_cell.angle_beta   90.00
_cell.angle_gamma   90.00
#
_symmetry.space_group_name_H-M   'P 1'
#
loop_
_entity.id
_entity.type
_entity.pdbx_description
1 polymer ?
#
loop_
_entity_poly.entity_id
_entity_poly.type
_entity_poly.pdbx_seq_one_letter_code
_entity_poly.pdbx_strand_id
1 'polypeptide(L)'
;MFMRMSDISGPPIARADVVRDVHHGITLDDAYRWMEADGEEFHRWLDGQASHAREQLDTLPRREELLTRIRERGGALPQYSDVTLAGDRIFYLAREPGASRCRILAHITGKFPADGISAEGAPGLVERSGLE
;
A
#
# COMPACT_ATOMS: atom_id res chain seq x y z
N MET A 1 16.82 2.06 48.13
CA MET A 1 16.92 3.16 47.15
C MET A 1 16.48 2.59 45.81
N PHE A 2 15.20 2.78 45.44
CA PHE A 2 14.66 2.29 44.17
C PHE A 2 15.10 3.25 43.06
N MET A 3 15.95 2.76 42.16
CA MET A 3 16.31 3.48 40.94
C MET A 3 15.03 3.59 40.10
N ARG A 4 14.54 4.82 39.91
CA ARG A 4 13.47 5.05 38.94
C ARG A 4 14.04 4.67 37.57
N MET A 5 13.35 3.76 36.89
CA MET A 5 13.59 3.48 35.48
C MET A 5 13.44 4.81 34.76
N SER A 6 14.57 5.38 34.33
CA SER A 6 14.61 6.48 33.37
C SER A 6 13.70 6.16 32.20
N ASP A 7 13.01 7.16 31.67
CA ASP A 7 12.28 7.10 30.39
C ASP A 7 13.01 6.18 29.41
N ILE A 8 12.49 4.96 29.22
CA ILE A 8 12.93 4.09 28.14
C ILE A 8 12.34 4.75 26.90
N SER A 9 13.16 5.52 26.17
CA SER A 9 12.79 6.08 24.88
C SER A 9 12.54 4.91 23.92
N GLY A 10 11.25 4.58 23.77
CA GLY A 10 10.73 3.45 23.01
C GLY A 10 9.27 3.74 22.64
N PRO A 11 8.66 2.92 21.78
CA PRO A 11 7.30 3.17 21.35
C PRO A 11 6.32 3.02 22.52
N PRO A 12 5.10 3.58 22.44
CA PRO A 12 4.12 3.47 23.51
C PRO A 12 3.82 2.00 23.84
N ILE A 13 3.85 1.66 25.13
CA ILE A 13 3.53 0.32 25.60
C ILE A 13 2.01 0.14 25.51
N ALA A 14 1.59 -0.96 24.87
CA ALA A 14 0.19 -1.33 24.80
C ALA A 14 -0.38 -1.67 26.18
N ARG A 15 -1.56 -1.14 26.52
CA ARG A 15 -2.32 -1.62 27.69
C ARG A 15 -2.65 -3.10 27.48
N ALA A 16 -2.34 -3.92 28.48
CA ALA A 16 -2.86 -5.28 28.55
C ALA A 16 -4.18 -5.26 29.33
N ASP A 17 -5.26 -5.67 28.68
CA ASP A 17 -6.57 -5.87 29.29
C ASP A 17 -7.08 -7.24 28.85
N VAL A 18 -6.93 -8.24 29.72
CA VAL A 18 -7.15 -9.65 29.37
C VAL A 18 -8.62 -9.95 29.25
N VAL A 19 -9.08 -10.07 28.01
CA VAL A 19 -10.37 -10.66 27.67
C VAL A 19 -10.18 -12.16 27.49
N ARG A 20 -11.10 -12.98 28.04
CA ARG A 20 -11.05 -14.44 27.89
C ARG A 20 -12.25 -14.94 27.12
N ASP A 21 -11.98 -15.70 26.07
CA ASP A 21 -13.00 -16.41 25.31
C ASP A 21 -12.83 -17.92 25.48
N VAL A 22 -13.93 -18.66 25.37
CA VAL A 22 -13.92 -20.12 25.41
C VAL A 22 -14.45 -20.67 24.10
N HIS A 23 -13.57 -21.37 23.36
CA HIS A 23 -13.91 -22.01 22.10
C HIS A 23 -13.66 -23.51 22.22
N HIS A 24 -14.70 -24.32 21.99
CA HIS A 24 -14.62 -25.79 22.08
C HIS A 24 -14.05 -26.31 23.42
N GLY A 25 -14.32 -25.60 24.52
CA GLY A 25 -13.81 -25.93 25.85
C GLY A 25 -12.36 -25.48 26.11
N ILE A 26 -11.74 -24.76 25.18
CA ILE A 26 -10.39 -24.18 25.32
C ILE A 26 -10.53 -22.69 25.65
N THR A 27 -9.91 -22.27 26.75
CA THR A 27 -9.82 -20.84 27.13
C THR A 27 -8.68 -20.17 26.37
N LEU A 28 -8.97 -19.05 25.72
CA LEU A 28 -8.01 -18.19 25.01
C LEU A 28 -7.99 -16.82 25.67
N ASP A 29 -6.82 -16.39 26.12
CA ASP A 29 -6.59 -15.07 26.69
C ASP A 29 -6.14 -14.11 25.57
N ASP A 30 -6.90 -13.04 25.35
CA ASP A 30 -6.61 -11.97 24.41
C ASP A 30 -6.45 -10.65 25.16
N ALA A 31 -5.21 -10.34 25.52
CA ALA A 31 -4.83 -9.14 26.26
C ALA A 31 -4.98 -7.83 25.46
N TYR A 32 -5.17 -7.92 24.14
CA TYR A 32 -5.16 -6.77 23.25
C TYR A 32 -6.41 -6.68 22.39
N ARG A 33 -7.49 -7.38 22.78
CA ARG A 33 -8.82 -7.33 22.13
C ARG A 33 -9.30 -5.91 21.84
N TRP A 34 -8.98 -4.96 22.71
CA TRP A 34 -9.35 -3.55 22.54
C TRP A 34 -8.75 -2.91 21.26
N MET A 35 -7.66 -3.45 20.71
CA MET A 35 -7.05 -2.98 19.46
C MET A 35 -7.83 -3.40 18.21
N GLU A 36 -8.76 -4.34 18.32
CA GLU A 36 -9.62 -4.75 17.19
C GLU A 36 -10.71 -3.70 16.89
N ALA A 37 -10.97 -2.80 17.85
CA ALA A 37 -11.91 -1.71 17.68
C ALA A 37 -11.22 -0.47 17.09
N ASP A 38 -11.91 0.19 16.17
CA ASP A 38 -11.46 1.45 15.58
C ASP A 38 -11.75 2.62 16.53
N GLY A 39 -10.83 2.86 17.48
CA GLY A 39 -11.00 3.81 18.58
C GLY A 39 -9.78 4.72 18.79
N GLU A 40 -10.00 5.85 19.47
CA GLU A 40 -8.97 6.88 19.68
C GLU A 40 -7.72 6.33 20.41
N GLU A 41 -7.90 5.43 21.38
CA GLU A 41 -6.79 4.78 22.08
C GLU A 41 -5.92 3.96 21.12
N PHE A 42 -6.54 3.25 20.19
CA PHE A 42 -5.85 2.41 19.21
C PHE A 42 -5.06 3.27 18.21
N HIS A 43 -5.68 4.33 17.68
CA HIS A 43 -4.98 5.27 16.81
C HIS A 43 -3.79 5.94 17.51
N ARG A 44 -3.96 6.38 18.75
CA ARG A 44 -2.87 7.01 19.51
C ARG A 44 -1.70 6.04 19.72
N TRP A 45 -2.01 4.77 19.99
CA TRP A 45 -0.98 3.74 20.10
C TRP A 45 -0.29 3.49 18.75
N LEU A 46 -1.06 3.35 17.66
CA LEU A 46 -0.53 3.17 16.31
C LEU A 46 0.38 4.33 15.89
N ASP A 47 -0.02 5.58 16.13
CA ASP A 47 0.76 6.76 15.78
C ASP A 47 2.10 6.79 16.50
N GLY A 48 2.12 6.43 17.79
CA GLY A 48 3.37 6.33 18.54
C GLY A 48 4.26 5.18 18.06
N GLN A 49 3.68 4.04 17.68
CA GLN A 49 4.44 2.94 17.07
C GLN A 49 5.02 3.35 15.71
N ALA A 50 4.22 3.98 14.85
CA ALA A 50 4.64 4.48 13.55
C ALA A 50 5.74 5.54 13.67
N SER A 51 5.62 6.46 14.62
CA SER A 51 6.61 7.50 14.89
C SER A 51 7.95 6.90 15.29
N HIS A 52 7.96 5.97 16.26
CA HIS A 52 9.18 5.29 16.66
C HIS A 52 9.80 4.49 15.51
N ALA A 53 8.99 3.80 14.70
CA ALA A 53 9.48 3.10 13.52
C ALA A 53 10.12 4.06 12.51
N ARG A 54 9.56 5.27 12.31
CA ARG A 54 10.18 6.30 11.47
C ARG A 54 11.51 6.77 12.04
N GLU A 55 11.56 7.10 13.33
CA GLU A 55 12.81 7.50 14.01
C GLU A 55 13.93 6.49 13.74
N GLN A 56 13.65 5.20 13.94
CA GLN A 56 14.63 4.14 13.75
C GLN A 56 15.02 3.97 12.27
N LEU A 57 14.04 3.90 11.37
CA LEU A 57 14.30 3.69 9.94
C LEU A 57 15.00 4.88 9.28
N ASP A 58 14.74 6.10 9.75
CA ASP A 58 15.34 7.31 9.21
C ASP A 58 16.81 7.47 9.65
N THR A 59 17.26 6.74 10.69
CA THR A 59 18.68 6.64 11.05
C THR A 59 19.50 5.73 10.12
N LEU A 60 18.84 4.91 9.28
CA LEU A 60 19.55 3.93 8.46
C LEU A 60 20.47 4.63 7.45
N PRO A 61 21.78 4.28 7.42
CA PRO A 61 22.68 4.85 6.46
C PRO A 61 22.23 4.46 5.04
N ARG A 62 22.30 5.42 4.12
CA ARG A 62 21.96 5.24 2.69
C ARG A 62 20.48 4.98 2.38
N ARG A 63 19.56 5.20 3.33
CA ARG A 63 18.11 5.14 3.09
C ARG A 63 17.69 5.98 1.88
N GLU A 64 18.14 7.23 1.80
CA GLU A 64 17.81 8.12 0.68
C GLU A 64 18.39 7.66 -0.66
N GLU A 65 19.61 7.10 -0.66
CA GLU A 65 20.23 6.54 -1.87
C GLU A 65 19.43 5.34 -2.38
N LEU A 66 19.03 4.44 -1.47
CA LEU A 66 18.20 3.29 -1.81
C LEU A 66 16.82 3.74 -2.32
N LEU A 67 16.17 4.68 -1.65
CA LEU A 67 14.89 5.24 -2.07
C LEU A 67 14.96 5.84 -3.48
N THR A 68 16.05 6.57 -3.77
CA THR A 68 16.30 7.15 -5.09
C THR A 68 16.43 6.04 -6.15
N ARG A 69 17.25 5.02 -5.90
CA ARG A 69 17.42 3.88 -6.83
C ARG A 69 16.13 3.09 -7.05
N ILE A 70 15.32 2.94 -6.00
CA ILE A 70 14.00 2.30 -6.12
C ILE A 70 13.09 3.14 -7.00
N ARG A 71 13.10 4.47 -6.88
CA ARG A 71 12.30 5.36 -7.74
C ARG A 71 12.78 5.38 -9.18
N GLU A 72 14.09 5.40 -9.40
CA GLU A 72 14.70 5.36 -10.74
C GLU A 72 14.35 4.09 -11.52
N ARG A 73 14.12 2.97 -10.82
CA ARG A 73 13.86 1.66 -11.44
C ARG A 73 12.39 1.23 -11.34
N GLY A 74 11.73 1.60 -10.26
CA GLY A 74 10.37 1.22 -9.92
C GLY A 74 9.37 2.07 -10.69
N GLY A 75 8.71 1.48 -11.68
CA GLY A 75 7.76 2.20 -12.53
C GLY A 75 8.44 3.20 -13.46
N ALA A 76 9.67 2.91 -13.89
CA ALA A 76 10.38 3.71 -14.90
C ALA A 76 9.87 3.46 -16.32
N LEU A 77 9.19 2.33 -16.53
CA LEU A 77 8.66 1.92 -17.83
C LEU A 77 7.13 1.81 -17.75
N PRO A 78 6.43 2.06 -18.87
CA PRO A 78 5.01 1.76 -18.97
C PRO A 78 4.80 0.26 -18.77
N GLN A 79 3.80 -0.10 -17.98
CA GLN A 79 3.41 -1.48 -17.73
C GLN A 79 2.04 -1.73 -18.34
N TYR A 80 1.94 -2.80 -19.12
CA TYR A 80 0.69 -3.29 -19.69
C TYR A 80 0.40 -4.70 -19.16
N SER A 81 -0.83 -4.95 -18.72
CA SER A 81 -1.25 -6.28 -18.21
C SER A 81 -2.72 -6.57 -18.54
N ASP A 82 -3.17 -7.78 -18.24
CA ASP A 82 -4.59 -8.18 -18.30
C ASP A 82 -5.25 -7.93 -19.65
N VAL A 83 -4.53 -8.24 -20.72
CA VAL A 83 -4.98 -8.04 -22.10
C VAL A 83 -6.11 -9.02 -22.42
N THR A 84 -7.27 -8.51 -22.81
CA THR A 84 -8.46 -9.29 -23.13
C THR A 84 -9.12 -8.81 -24.41
N LEU A 85 -9.47 -9.72 -25.31
CA LEU A 85 -10.29 -9.44 -26.48
C LEU A 85 -11.77 -9.59 -26.14
N ALA A 86 -12.58 -8.59 -26.51
CA ALA A 86 -14.04 -8.65 -26.42
C ALA A 86 -14.65 -8.03 -27.69
N GLY A 87 -15.18 -8.88 -28.56
CA GLY A 87 -15.67 -8.46 -29.88
C GLY A 87 -14.55 -7.91 -30.75
N ASP A 88 -14.72 -6.67 -31.22
CA ASP A 88 -13.74 -5.93 -32.02
C ASP A 88 -12.80 -5.07 -31.17
N ARG A 89 -12.79 -5.24 -29.84
CA ARG A 89 -11.99 -4.42 -28.91
C ARG A 89 -11.00 -5.23 -28.11
N ILE A 90 -9.86 -4.63 -27.83
CA ILE A 90 -8.86 -5.11 -26.89
C ILE A 90 -8.89 -4.21 -25.66
N PHE A 91 -9.08 -4.81 -24.50
CA PHE A 91 -8.97 -4.15 -23.20
C PHE A 91 -7.66 -4.56 -22.54
N TYR A 92 -7.01 -3.64 -21.83
CA TYR A 92 -5.81 -3.92 -21.06
C TYR A 92 -5.66 -2.92 -19.91
N LEU A 93 -4.96 -3.33 -18.86
CA LEU A 93 -4.49 -2.41 -17.83
C LEU A 93 -3.20 -1.75 -18.29
N ALA A 94 -3.12 -0.43 -18.12
CA ALA A 94 -1.93 0.36 -18.40
C ALA A 94 -1.53 1.18 -17.17
N ARG A 95 -0.26 1.14 -16.81
CA ARG A 95 0.33 2.00 -15.78
C ARG A 95 1.48 2.78 -16.40
N GLU A 96 1.29 4.08 -16.50
CA GLU A 96 2.33 4.99 -16.96
C GLU A 96 3.49 5.04 -15.98
N PRO A 97 4.70 5.43 -16.44
CA PRO A 97 5.81 5.69 -15.55
C PRO A 97 5.42 6.65 -14.41
N GLY A 98 5.76 6.29 -13.17
CA GLY A 98 5.44 7.09 -11.99
C GLY A 98 3.97 7.10 -11.54
N ALA A 99 3.02 6.51 -12.27
CA ALA A 99 1.62 6.46 -11.86
C ALA A 99 1.45 5.55 -10.62
N SER A 100 0.56 5.90 -9.68
CA SER A 100 0.30 5.10 -8.47
C SER A 100 -0.70 3.96 -8.70
N ARG A 101 -1.49 4.02 -9.78
CA ARG A 101 -2.53 3.04 -10.11
C ARG A 101 -2.52 2.73 -11.61
N CYS A 102 -2.97 1.53 -11.97
CA CYS A 102 -3.27 1.18 -13.35
C CYS A 102 -4.60 1.83 -13.79
N ARG A 103 -4.76 2.09 -15.08
CA ARG A 103 -6.00 2.48 -15.75
C ARG A 103 -6.42 1.39 -16.73
N ILE A 104 -7.72 1.18 -16.92
CA ILE A 104 -8.22 0.30 -17.99
C ILE A 104 -8.29 1.11 -19.28
N LEU A 105 -7.64 0.64 -20.33
CA LEU A 105 -7.69 1.22 -21.67
C LEU A 105 -8.36 0.23 -22.64
N ALA A 106 -8.98 0.78 -23.69
CA ALA A 106 -9.62 -0.01 -24.75
C ALA A 106 -9.16 0.47 -26.13
N HIS A 107 -8.86 -0.47 -27.01
CA HIS A 107 -8.49 -0.20 -28.41
C HIS A 107 -9.44 -0.94 -29.35
N ILE A 108 -9.96 -0.26 -30.38
CA ILE A 108 -10.83 -0.85 -31.41
C ILE A 108 -9.95 -1.36 -32.55
N THR A 109 -10.11 -2.63 -32.92
CA THR A 109 -9.17 -3.31 -33.79
C THR A 109 -9.25 -2.78 -35.22
N GLY A 110 -8.15 -2.17 -35.67
CA GLY A 110 -7.82 -1.96 -37.07
C GLY A 110 -6.30 -1.97 -37.24
N LYS A 111 -5.65 -3.08 -36.84
CA LYS A 111 -4.19 -3.26 -36.58
C LYS A 111 -3.72 -2.78 -35.20
N PHE A 112 -2.95 -3.64 -34.53
CA PHE A 112 -2.03 -3.21 -33.48
C PHE A 112 -1.05 -2.18 -34.06
N PRO A 113 -0.80 -1.03 -33.39
CA PRO A 113 0.25 -0.11 -33.82
C PRO A 113 1.62 -0.79 -33.69
N ALA A 114 2.37 -0.80 -34.79
CA ALA A 114 3.71 -1.40 -34.84
C ALA A 114 4.74 -0.68 -33.95
N ASP A 115 4.47 0.58 -33.61
CA ASP A 115 5.36 1.46 -32.84
C ASP A 115 5.05 1.42 -31.33
N GLY A 116 4.18 0.50 -30.90
CA GLY A 116 3.66 0.46 -29.53
C GLY A 116 2.47 1.40 -29.32
N ILE A 117 1.85 1.30 -28.15
CA ILE A 117 0.70 2.12 -27.76
C ILE A 117 1.25 3.46 -27.24
N SER A 118 1.28 4.48 -28.10
CA SER A 118 1.56 5.85 -27.66
C SER A 118 0.35 6.41 -26.91
N ALA A 119 0.58 6.95 -25.71
CA ALA A 119 -0.43 7.69 -24.94
C ALA A 119 -0.92 8.94 -25.70
N GLU A 120 -0.07 9.52 -26.55
CA GLU A 120 -0.42 10.62 -27.44
C GLU A 120 -0.84 10.07 -28.81
N GLY A 121 -2.15 9.98 -29.06
CA GLY A 121 -2.67 9.79 -30.41
C GLY A 121 -3.50 8.53 -30.67
N ALA A 122 -3.94 7.80 -29.65
CA ALA A 122 -4.94 6.75 -29.88
C ALA A 122 -6.28 7.38 -30.36
N PRO A 123 -6.79 7.05 -31.57
CA PRO A 123 -8.13 7.45 -31.95
C PRO A 123 -9.12 6.69 -31.06
N GLY A 124 -9.83 7.43 -30.21
CA GLY A 124 -10.87 6.88 -29.34
C GLY A 124 -10.50 6.71 -27.88
N LEU A 125 -9.69 7.62 -27.30
CA LEU A 125 -9.51 7.73 -25.85
C LEU A 125 -10.87 8.05 -25.18
N VAL A 126 -11.67 7.02 -24.91
CA VAL A 126 -12.84 7.13 -24.04
C VAL A 126 -12.35 6.81 -22.64
N GLU A 127 -11.82 7.84 -21.96
CA GLU A 127 -11.52 7.79 -20.54
C GLU A 127 -12.86 7.67 -19.79
N ARG A 128 -13.29 6.45 -19.46
CA ARG A 128 -14.42 6.26 -18.55
C ARG A 128 -13.89 6.25 -17.12
N SER A 129 -13.89 7.43 -16.52
CA SER A 129 -13.85 7.57 -15.07
C SER A 129 -15.17 7.05 -14.49
N GLY A 130 -15.10 6.10 -13.56
CA GLY A 130 -16.26 5.69 -12.77
C GLY A 130 -16.33 4.19 -12.50
N LEU A 131 -15.75 3.78 -11.37
CA LEU A 131 -16.41 2.81 -10.49
C LEU A 131 -16.79 3.60 -9.23
N GLU A 132 -18.08 3.95 -9.14
CA GLU A 132 -18.79 4.04 -7.85
C GLU A 132 -19.10 2.62 -7.38
#